data_AF-A0A9R1BI14-F1
#
_entry.id   AF-A0A9R1BI14-F1
#
_cell.length_a   1.000
_cell.length_b   1.000
_cell.length_c   1.000
_cell.angle_alpha   90.00
_cell.angle_beta   90.00
_cell.angle_gamma   90.00
#
_symmetry.space_group_name_H-M   'P 1'
#
loop_
_entity.id
_entity.type
_entity.pdbx_description
1 polymer ?
#
loop_
_entity_poly.entity_id
_entity_poly.type
_entity_poly.pdbx_seq_one_letter_code
_entity_poly.pdbx_strand_id
1 'polypeptide(L)'
;MLSQGSTYAVYKLAEEPYGLNFPVNASVSVGGSVLACKVCVQRNPHMIRPEDVALPHERVDGWMELELGEFVCEAGEDGDVSFGLSKTEYLNGKSGLLLQGIEIRHKN
;
A
#
# COMPACT_ATOMS: atom_id res chain seq x y z
N MET A 1 17.36 -1.80 -15.59
CA MET A 1 16.45 -0.81 -14.98
C MET A 1 15.08 -1.45 -14.91
N LEU A 2 14.33 -1.26 -13.82
CA LEU A 2 12.94 -1.70 -13.75
C LEU A 2 12.14 -0.82 -14.72
N SER A 3 11.58 -1.39 -15.78
CA SER A 3 10.72 -0.64 -16.72
C SER A 3 9.27 -0.57 -16.24
N GLN A 4 8.81 -1.59 -15.51
CA GLN A 4 7.49 -1.63 -14.91
C GLN A 4 7.49 -2.56 -13.68
N GLY A 5 6.68 -2.24 -12.67
CA GLY A 5 6.49 -3.11 -11.52
C GLY A 5 5.26 -2.80 -10.69
N SER A 6 4.90 -3.74 -9.83
CA SER A 6 3.94 -3.56 -8.74
C SER A 6 4.67 -3.46 -7.41
N THR A 7 4.10 -2.70 -6.48
CA THR A 7 4.67 -2.50 -5.15
C THR A 7 3.71 -2.97 -4.07
N TYR A 8 4.26 -3.68 -3.09
CA TYR A 8 3.50 -4.30 -2.02
C TYR A 8 4.07 -3.91 -0.65
N ALA A 9 3.20 -3.57 0.30
CA ALA A 9 3.56 -3.53 1.71
C ALA A 9 3.39 -4.91 2.33
N VAL A 10 4.41 -5.37 3.05
CA VAL A 10 4.37 -6.62 3.82
C VAL A 10 4.42 -6.30 5.31
N TYR A 11 3.40 -6.72 6.05
CA TYR A 11 3.22 -6.28 7.44
C TYR A 11 2.40 -7.27 8.28
N LYS A 12 2.40 -7.05 9.59
CA LYS A 12 1.50 -7.69 10.55
C LYS A 12 0.75 -6.63 11.34
N LEU A 13 -0.36 -7.06 11.92
CA LEU A 13 -1.07 -6.28 12.92
C LEU A 13 -0.73 -6.83 14.31
N ALA A 14 -0.63 -5.94 15.30
CA ALA A 14 -0.61 -6.34 16.70
C ALA A 14 -1.96 -6.98 17.07
N GLU A 15 -2.03 -7.62 18.25
CA GLU A 15 -3.27 -8.23 18.75
C GLU A 15 -4.41 -7.21 18.86
N GLU A 16 -4.10 -5.98 19.28
CA GLU A 16 -5.05 -4.88 19.40
C GLU A 16 -4.60 -3.66 18.57
N PRO A 17 -4.81 -3.67 17.25
CA PRO A 17 -4.47 -2.54 16.40
C PRO A 17 -5.51 -1.42 16.58
N TYR A 18 -5.05 -0.17 16.61
CA TYR A 18 -5.92 0.99 16.78
C TYR A 18 -5.92 1.90 15.56
N GLY A 19 -7.11 2.29 15.11
CA GLY A 19 -7.28 3.31 14.07
C GLY A 19 -6.84 2.90 12.65
N LEU A 20 -6.67 1.61 12.39
CA LEU A 20 -6.27 1.05 11.08
C LEU A 20 -7.44 0.48 10.26
N ASN A 21 -8.65 0.54 10.79
CA ASN A 21 -9.90 -0.02 10.24
C ASN A 21 -10.64 0.90 9.24
N PHE A 22 -9.98 1.96 8.79
CA PHE A 22 -10.49 2.91 7.78
C PHE A 22 -9.54 2.94 6.56
N PRO A 23 -10.07 3.18 5.35
CA PRO A 23 -9.24 3.34 4.17
C PRO A 23 -8.19 4.46 4.33
N VAL A 24 -6.99 4.20 3.84
CA VAL A 24 -5.87 5.15 3.76
C VAL A 24 -5.49 5.39 2.30
N ASN A 25 -4.78 6.48 2.02
CA ASN A 25 -4.22 6.71 0.69
C ASN A 25 -2.95 5.87 0.54
N ALA A 26 -2.88 5.09 -0.54
CA ALA A 26 -1.61 4.66 -1.10
C ALA A 26 -1.26 5.59 -2.26
N SER A 27 0.03 5.83 -2.47
CA SER A 27 0.52 6.60 -3.60
C SER A 27 1.78 5.99 -4.17
N VAL A 28 1.92 6.08 -5.49
CA VAL A 28 3.12 5.73 -6.24
C VAL A 28 3.47 6.92 -7.12
N SER A 29 4.73 7.34 -7.13
CA SER A 29 5.16 8.45 -7.98
C SER A 29 6.44 8.15 -8.76
N VAL A 30 6.43 8.51 -10.05
CA VAL A 30 7.55 8.38 -10.99
C VAL A 30 7.64 9.67 -11.80
N GLY A 31 8.83 10.28 -11.93
CA GLY A 31 9.03 11.43 -12.83
C GLY A 31 8.13 12.65 -12.54
N GLY A 32 7.60 12.78 -11.33
CA GLY A 32 6.63 13.82 -10.94
C GLY A 32 5.16 13.47 -11.18
N SER A 33 4.85 12.37 -11.87
CA SER A 33 3.51 11.80 -11.96
C SER A 33 3.19 11.04 -10.68
N VAL A 34 2.01 11.26 -10.10
CA VAL A 34 1.54 10.60 -8.87
C VAL A 34 0.25 9.84 -9.16
N LEU A 35 0.27 8.52 -8.96
CA LEU A 35 -0.92 7.68 -8.88
C LEU A 35 -1.28 7.50 -7.41
N ALA A 36 -2.54 7.74 -7.05
CA ALA A 36 -3.03 7.53 -5.70
C ALA A 36 -4.31 6.70 -5.71
N CYS A 37 -4.41 5.76 -4.79
CA CYS A 37 -5.59 4.92 -4.61
C CYS A 37 -5.94 4.79 -3.12
N LYS A 38 -7.13 4.27 -2.84
CA LYS A 38 -7.57 3.95 -1.48
C LYS A 38 -7.29 2.49 -1.19
N VAL A 39 -6.67 2.24 -0.05
CA VAL A 39 -6.31 0.90 0.40
C VAL A 39 -6.70 0.69 1.85
N CYS A 40 -6.89 -0.57 2.26
CA CYS A 40 -7.17 -0.91 3.65
C CYS A 40 -6.03 -1.73 4.25
N VAL A 41 -5.56 -1.30 5.42
CA VAL A 41 -4.50 -2.00 6.18
C VAL A 41 -5.11 -3.04 7.12
N GLN A 42 -6.36 -2.86 7.53
CA GLN A 42 -7.11 -3.83 8.30
C GLN A 42 -8.42 -4.11 7.59
N ARG A 43 -8.71 -5.39 7.36
CA ARG A 43 -9.95 -5.82 6.71
C ARG A 43 -11.12 -5.52 7.66
N ASN A 44 -12.08 -4.72 7.19
CA ASN A 44 -13.31 -4.42 7.93
C ASN A 44 -14.54 -4.73 7.06
N PRO A 45 -15.20 -5.88 7.27
CA PRO A 45 -16.30 -6.33 6.42
C PRO A 45 -17.56 -5.46 6.52
N HIS A 46 -17.67 -4.60 7.53
CA HIS A 46 -18.83 -3.73 7.74
C HIS A 46 -18.72 -2.36 7.07
N MET A 47 -17.53 -1.98 6.61
CA MET A 47 -17.24 -0.60 6.17
C MET A 47 -16.93 -0.48 4.68
N ILE A 48 -16.81 -1.60 3.95
CA ILE A 48 -16.14 -1.59 2.65
C ILE A 48 -17.04 -2.16 1.57
N ARG A 49 -17.24 -1.36 0.52
CA ARG A 49 -17.54 -1.82 -0.83
C ARG A 49 -16.21 -2.23 -1.48
N PRO A 50 -15.94 -3.53 -1.67
CA PRO A 50 -14.63 -4.00 -2.11
C PRO A 50 -14.23 -3.46 -3.49
N GLU A 51 -15.20 -3.03 -4.30
CA GLU A 51 -14.98 -2.53 -5.66
C GLU A 51 -14.09 -1.28 -5.74
N ASP A 52 -13.97 -0.49 -4.66
CA ASP A 52 -13.27 0.81 -4.70
C ASP A 52 -11.94 0.84 -3.92
N VAL A 53 -11.54 -0.26 -3.27
CA VAL A 53 -10.34 -0.30 -2.40
C VAL A 53 -9.53 -1.57 -2.54
N ALA A 54 -8.20 -1.46 -2.53
CA ALA A 54 -7.33 -2.62 -2.39
C ALA A 54 -7.43 -3.16 -0.96
N LEU A 55 -7.68 -4.46 -0.85
CA LEU A 55 -7.74 -5.17 0.43
C LEU A 55 -6.48 -5.99 0.64
N PRO A 56 -6.05 -6.17 1.91
CA PRO A 56 -4.87 -6.96 2.18
C PRO A 56 -5.19 -8.45 2.07
N HIS A 57 -4.18 -9.21 1.67
CA HIS A 57 -4.22 -10.66 1.54
C HIS A 57 -3.23 -11.29 2.52
N GLU A 58 -3.65 -12.35 3.20
CA GLU A 58 -2.75 -13.10 4.08
C GLU A 58 -1.95 -14.10 3.25
N ARG A 59 -0.62 -14.05 3.37
CA ARG A 59 0.33 -14.96 2.73
C ARG A 59 0.40 -16.28 3.49
N VAL A 60 0.98 -17.29 2.84
CA VAL A 60 1.22 -18.61 3.44
C VAL A 60 2.16 -18.59 4.66
N ASP A 61 2.97 -17.55 4.79
CA ASP A 61 3.89 -17.32 5.92
C ASP A 61 3.24 -16.52 7.07
N GLY A 62 1.94 -16.23 6.97
CA GLY A 62 1.16 -15.50 7.96
C GLY A 62 1.44 -13.99 7.99
N TRP A 63 2.16 -13.44 7.00
CA TRP A 63 2.26 -11.99 6.81
C TRP A 63 1.12 -11.48 5.94
N MET A 64 0.68 -10.25 6.19
CA MET A 64 -0.25 -9.56 5.31
C MET A 64 0.52 -8.90 4.16
N GLU A 65 -0.05 -8.96 2.98
CA GLU A 65 0.40 -8.30 1.78
C GLU A 65 -0.68 -7.34 1.27
N LEU A 66 -0.27 -6.11 0.92
CA LEU A 66 -1.17 -5.10 0.37
C LEU A 66 -0.52 -4.41 -0.82
N GLU A 67 -1.16 -4.47 -1.99
CA GLU A 67 -0.73 -3.72 -3.16
C GLU A 67 -0.92 -2.22 -2.94
N LEU A 68 0.16 -1.47 -3.14
CA LEU A 68 0.19 0.00 -3.02
C LEU A 68 -0.01 0.69 -4.38
N GLY A 69 0.24 -0.05 -5.46
CA GLY A 69 0.04 0.41 -6.83
C GLY A 69 1.12 -0.11 -7.77
N GLU A 70 0.94 0.27 -9.03
CA GLU A 70 1.83 -0.06 -10.13
C GLU A 70 2.56 1.19 -10.62
N PHE A 71 3.73 0.98 -11.20
CA PHE A 71 4.50 2.05 -11.83
C PHE A 71 5.12 1.57 -13.14
N VAL A 72 5.31 2.52 -14.04
CA VAL A 72 6.08 2.37 -15.28
C VAL A 72 7.17 3.43 -15.22
N CYS A 73 8.40 3.05 -15.54
CA CYS A 73 9.53 3.96 -15.73
C CYS A 73 9.87 3.99 -17.21
N GLU A 74 9.69 5.14 -17.86
CA GLU A 74 9.99 5.30 -19.28
C GLU A 74 11.50 5.40 -19.53
N ALA A 75 11.94 5.00 -20.72
CA ALA A 75 13.35 5.04 -21.09
C ALA A 75 13.86 6.48 -21.13
N GLY A 76 14.76 6.84 -20.21
CA GLY A 76 15.30 8.18 -20.06
C GLY A 76 14.77 8.95 -18.84
N GLU A 77 13.83 8.38 -18.08
CA GLU A 77 13.47 8.87 -16.74
C GLU A 77 14.55 8.43 -15.73
N ASP A 78 15.52 9.32 -15.49
CA ASP A 78 16.51 9.16 -14.42
C ASP A 78 15.92 9.72 -13.12
N GLY A 79 14.89 9.04 -12.60
CA GLY A 79 14.08 9.50 -11.47
C GLY A 79 13.81 8.42 -10.43
N ASP A 80 13.66 8.84 -9.19
CA ASP A 80 13.28 7.98 -8.08
C ASP A 80 11.81 7.52 -8.20
N VAL A 81 11.56 6.26 -7.86
CA VAL A 81 10.20 5.78 -7.61
C VAL A 81 9.93 5.90 -6.12
N SER A 82 8.89 6.67 -5.76
CA SER A 82 8.46 6.81 -4.37
C SER A 82 7.12 6.15 -4.13
N PHE A 83 6.99 5.54 -2.95
CA PHE A 83 5.76 4.87 -2.51
C PHE A 83 5.37 5.42 -1.14
N GLY A 84 4.07 5.62 -0.93
CA GLY A 84 3.56 6.21 0.29
C GLY A 84 2.29 5.54 0.77
N LEU A 85 2.16 5.44 2.08
CA LEU A 85 0.90 5.16 2.79
C LEU A 85 0.63 6.34 3.71
N SER A 86 -0.42 7.11 3.44
CA SER A 86 -0.75 8.31 4.23
C SER A 86 -2.23 8.34 4.60
N LYS A 87 -2.53 8.85 5.80
CA LYS A 87 -3.91 9.06 6.25
C LYS A 87 -4.44 10.35 5.63
N THR A 88 -5.74 10.40 5.31
CA THR A 88 -6.36 11.60 4.75
C THR A 88 -6.73 12.66 5.80
N GLU A 89 -7.47 12.35 6.89
CA GLU A 89 -8.21 13.44 7.56
C GLU A 89 -8.37 13.41 9.10
N TYR A 90 -8.20 12.27 9.79
CA TYR A 90 -8.50 12.21 11.25
C TYR A 90 -7.25 12.26 12.14
N LEU A 91 -7.24 13.11 13.17
CA LEU A 91 -6.10 13.34 14.08
C LEU A 91 -5.93 12.26 15.17
N ASN A 92 -6.75 11.20 15.19
CA ASN A 92 -6.60 10.12 16.17
C ASN A 92 -5.33 9.31 15.87
N GLY A 93 -4.62 8.94 16.95
CA GLY A 93 -3.44 8.09 16.91
C GLY A 93 -3.69 6.76 16.18
N LYS A 94 -2.62 6.10 15.75
CA LYS A 94 -2.65 4.77 15.17
C LYS A 94 -1.59 3.93 15.84
N SER A 95 -1.88 2.67 16.09
CA SER A 95 -0.92 1.73 16.68
C SER A 95 -1.15 0.32 16.15
N GLY A 96 -0.14 -0.52 16.31
CA GLY A 96 -0.23 -1.94 15.97
C GLY A 96 0.01 -2.28 14.51
N LEU A 97 0.65 -1.41 13.72
CA LEU A 97 1.18 -1.77 12.40
C LEU A 97 2.66 -2.17 12.52
N LEU A 98 2.98 -3.42 12.23
CA LEU A 98 4.35 -3.95 12.21
C LEU A 98 4.78 -4.15 10.75
N LEU A 99 5.57 -3.22 10.22
CA LEU A 99 6.02 -3.28 8.83
C LEU A 99 7.27 -4.17 8.71
N GLN A 100 7.22 -5.20 7.87
CA GLN A 100 8.39 -5.98 7.49
C GLN A 100 9.21 -5.23 6.44
N GLY A 101 8.53 -4.67 5.45
CA GLY A 101 9.16 -3.93 4.37
C GLY A 101 8.23 -3.71 3.19
N ILE A 102 8.85 -3.20 2.12
CA ILE A 102 8.23 -3.00 0.81
C ILE A 102 8.86 -3.98 -0.17
N GLU A 103 8.02 -4.70 -0.92
CA GLU A 103 8.46 -5.58 -1.99
C GLU A 103 8.09 -4.97 -3.35
N ILE A 104 9.07 -4.90 -4.26
CA ILE A 104 8.87 -4.47 -5.65
C ILE A 104 8.97 -5.71 -6.54
N ARG A 105 7.96 -5.94 -7.37
CA ARG A 105 7.90 -7.06 -8.30
C ARG A 105 7.86 -6.56 -9.72
N HIS A 106 8.80 -7.02 -10.54
CA HIS A 106 8.86 -6.67 -11.96
C HIS A 106 7.64 -7.21 -12.71
N LYS A 107 7.08 -6.42 -13.62
CA LYS A 107 6.09 -6.88 -14.60
C LYS A 107 6.75 -6.98 -15.96
N ASN A 108 6.59 -8.14 -16.61
CA ASN A 108 7.03 -8.38 -17.99
C ASN A 108 5.96 -7.95 -18.99
#